data_AF-A0A9W8J7H7-F1
#
_entry.id   AF-A0A9W8J7H7-F1
#
_cell.length_a   1.000
_cell.length_b   1.000
_cell.length_c   1.000
_cell.angle_alpha   90.00
_cell.angle_beta   90.00
_cell.angle_gamma   90.00
#
_symmetry.space_group_name_H-M   'P 1'
#
loop_
_entity.id
_entity.type
_entity.pdbx_description
1 polymer ?
#
loop_
_entity_poly.entity_id
_entity_poly.type
_entity_poly.pdbx_seq_one_letter_code
_entity_poly.pdbx_strand_id
1 'polypeptide(L)'
;MYQAAQPTPEQRHAWRSAVTSLLSVDGNCSALTVPPALEEIYLFHAFPAGGSQKTYCVLIERSVDSKGWGSVIVPESKATVTYTLHLSAPHPHYDLGTVEQAAALFELVGAKSLLIAGRTRTALMEPSQCVIPKGSQPYYVTDPAHNNLEPFFDAALAIYEWQHAQSTGCPSSSCAFIQMHGKGRRTCPSDQVFMSSGLRNNSWYTSSTDYPIKRLKRNLQYALPPKWTISLPSDSKCGLTATTNVVGRYINGIPESKVCSSSPAPSQVTGEFIHIEQAPSSRSREVYELWARALRATFQPSTHFSDVPLALDPSMSMN
;
A
#
# COMPACT_ATOMS: atom_id res chain seq x y z
N MET A 1 -26.08 9.51 8.41
CA MET A 1 -25.08 8.72 9.17
C MET A 1 -23.67 8.85 8.57
N TYR A 2 -23.45 8.51 7.29
CA TYR A 2 -22.10 8.62 6.68
C TYR A 2 -21.56 10.03 6.46
N GLN A 3 -22.41 11.04 6.31
CA GLN A 3 -21.97 12.44 6.22
C GLN A 3 -21.32 12.91 7.53
N ALA A 4 -21.86 12.48 8.68
CA ALA A 4 -21.27 12.70 10.01
C ALA A 4 -20.03 11.80 10.29
N ALA A 5 -19.73 10.87 9.39
CA ALA A 5 -18.52 10.06 9.41
C ALA A 5 -17.42 10.60 8.48
N GLN A 6 -17.64 11.73 7.80
CA GLN A 6 -16.56 12.40 7.08
C GLN A 6 -15.61 13.09 8.09
N PRO A 7 -14.28 12.96 7.92
CA PRO A 7 -13.34 13.60 8.83
C PRO A 7 -13.36 15.12 8.64
N THR A 8 -13.27 15.86 9.74
CA THR A 8 -13.01 17.30 9.69
C THR A 8 -11.55 17.57 9.29
N PRO A 9 -11.20 18.79 8.84
CA PRO A 9 -9.80 19.15 8.56
C PRO A 9 -8.87 18.92 9.77
N GLU A 10 -9.35 19.21 10.99
CA GLU A 10 -8.62 18.97 12.23
C GLU A 10 -8.37 17.47 12.47
N GLN A 11 -9.39 16.63 12.25
CA GLN A 11 -9.26 15.17 12.36
C GLN A 11 -8.31 14.59 11.32
N ARG A 12 -8.32 15.10 10.09
CA ARG A 12 -7.36 14.70 9.04
C ARG A 12 -5.93 15.06 9.41
N HIS A 13 -5.71 16.26 9.96
CA HIS A 13 -4.40 16.67 10.45
C HIS A 13 -3.93 15.77 11.60
N ALA A 14 -4.77 15.58 12.61
CA ALA A 14 -4.51 14.67 13.71
C ALA A 14 -4.23 13.23 13.24
N TRP A 15 -4.93 12.76 12.20
CA TRP A 15 -4.71 11.46 11.59
C TRP A 15 -3.31 11.34 10.98
N ARG A 16 -2.88 12.33 10.20
CA ARG A 16 -1.49 12.39 9.69
C ARG A 16 -0.48 12.35 10.82
N SER A 17 -0.67 13.14 11.88
CA SER A 17 0.21 13.16 13.04
C SER A 17 0.28 11.81 13.75
N ALA A 18 -0.85 11.15 13.98
CA ALA A 18 -0.92 9.83 14.60
C ALA A 18 -0.19 8.76 13.77
N VAL A 19 -0.35 8.78 12.45
CA VAL A 19 0.34 7.86 11.53
C VAL A 19 1.86 8.10 11.55
N THR A 20 2.31 9.35 11.54
CA THR A 20 3.74 9.70 11.63
C THR A 20 4.36 9.24 12.96
N SER A 21 3.65 9.44 14.08
CA SER A 21 4.08 8.93 15.39
C SER A 21 4.18 7.41 15.39
N LEU A 22 3.17 6.73 14.83
CA LEU A 22 3.17 5.27 14.71
C LEU A 22 4.37 4.74 13.94
N LEU A 23 4.70 5.33 12.79
CA LEU A 23 5.84 4.90 11.96
C LEU A 23 7.18 4.99 12.69
N SER A 24 7.27 5.88 13.68
CA SER A 24 8.48 6.15 14.47
C SER A 24 8.64 5.26 15.70
N VAL A 25 7.62 4.44 16.03
CA VAL A 25 7.63 3.56 17.20
C VAL A 25 8.83 2.61 17.19
N ASP A 26 9.34 2.31 18.38
CA ASP A 26 10.38 1.30 18.60
C ASP A 26 10.24 0.69 19.99
N GLY A 27 9.64 -0.51 20.06
CA GLY A 27 9.57 -1.34 21.25
C GLY A 27 8.44 -1.06 22.25
N ASN A 28 7.58 -0.06 22.03
CA ASN A 28 6.44 0.20 22.91
C ASN A 28 5.29 0.93 22.23
N CYS A 29 4.25 0.20 21.80
CA CYS A 29 3.05 0.80 21.23
C CYS A 29 2.28 1.71 22.20
N SER A 30 2.36 1.44 23.51
CA SER A 30 1.60 2.14 24.55
C SER A 30 2.19 3.52 24.91
N ALA A 31 3.42 3.81 24.47
CA ALA A 31 4.03 5.13 24.62
C ALA A 31 3.46 6.16 23.64
N LEU A 32 2.73 5.71 22.60
CA LEU A 32 2.13 6.58 21.61
C LEU A 32 0.87 7.26 22.19
N THR A 33 0.75 8.57 21.98
CA THR A 33 -0.42 9.34 22.39
C THR A 33 -1.29 9.64 21.18
N VAL A 34 -2.57 9.29 21.25
CA VAL A 34 -3.55 9.66 20.22
C VAL A 34 -3.82 11.16 20.31
N PRO A 35 -3.76 11.92 19.20
CA PRO A 35 -4.06 13.35 19.27
C PRO A 35 -5.50 13.63 19.71
N PRO A 36 -5.78 14.75 20.42
CA PRO A 36 -7.09 15.02 21.03
C PRO A 36 -8.29 14.90 20.09
N ALA A 37 -8.17 15.36 18.85
CA ALA A 37 -9.24 15.28 17.85
C ALA A 37 -9.64 13.83 17.46
N LEU A 38 -8.83 12.84 17.84
CA LEU A 38 -9.01 11.42 17.57
C LEU A 38 -9.16 10.56 18.83
N GLU A 39 -8.98 11.10 20.05
CA GLU A 39 -8.92 10.30 21.28
C GLU A 39 -10.16 9.43 21.50
N GLU A 40 -11.34 9.94 21.17
CA GLU A 40 -12.62 9.23 21.26
C GLU A 40 -12.90 8.28 20.07
N ILE A 41 -12.11 8.39 19.00
CA ILE A 41 -12.33 7.65 17.75
C ILE A 41 -11.32 6.53 17.58
N TYR A 42 -10.07 6.75 18.01
CA TYR A 42 -8.93 5.86 17.74
C TYR A 42 -8.14 5.52 19.00
N LEU A 43 -7.44 4.41 18.93
CA LEU A 43 -6.39 4.02 19.88
C LEU A 43 -5.18 3.42 19.16
N PHE A 44 -4.03 3.47 19.83
CA PHE A 44 -2.90 2.61 19.52
C PHE A 44 -3.05 1.30 20.31
N HIS A 45 -2.96 0.18 19.60
CA HIS A 45 -3.06 -1.15 20.19
C HIS A 45 -1.84 -1.99 19.82
N ALA A 46 -1.28 -2.67 20.82
CA ALA A 46 -0.27 -3.70 20.59
C ALA A 46 -0.98 -5.00 20.20
N PHE A 47 -0.64 -5.54 19.04
CA PHE A 47 -1.21 -6.78 18.51
C PHE A 47 -0.11 -7.84 18.40
N PRO A 48 -0.07 -8.83 19.31
CA PRO A 48 0.85 -9.97 19.19
C PRO A 48 0.45 -10.85 18.01
N ALA A 49 1.37 -11.12 17.08
CA ALA A 49 1.09 -12.12 16.04
C ALA A 49 1.14 -13.52 16.65
N GLY A 50 -0.02 -14.19 16.68
CA GLY A 50 -0.17 -15.52 17.27
C GLY A 50 0.87 -16.50 16.75
N GLY A 51 1.66 -17.08 17.64
CA GLY A 51 2.70 -18.07 17.31
C GLY A 51 4.07 -17.49 16.94
N SER A 52 4.28 -16.17 16.99
CA SER A 52 5.58 -15.53 16.78
C SER A 52 5.96 -14.62 17.96
N GLN A 53 7.24 -14.25 18.06
CA GLN A 53 7.68 -13.18 18.98
C GLN A 53 7.44 -11.77 18.42
N LYS A 54 6.73 -11.63 17.29
CA LYS A 54 6.48 -10.33 16.66
C LYS A 54 5.23 -9.69 17.26
N THR A 55 5.39 -8.42 17.64
CA THR A 55 4.29 -7.54 18.02
C THR A 55 4.15 -6.43 16.98
N TYR A 56 2.92 -6.04 16.70
CA TYR A 56 2.59 -4.95 15.80
C TYR A 56 1.91 -3.82 16.56
N CYS A 57 2.23 -2.57 16.23
CA CYS A 57 1.47 -1.42 16.68
C CYS A 57 0.40 -1.10 15.63
N VAL A 58 -0.84 -1.01 16.08
CA VAL A 58 -2.02 -0.81 15.24
C VAL A 58 -2.70 0.49 15.66
N LEU A 59 -2.88 1.43 14.74
CA LEU A 59 -3.81 2.54 14.89
C LEU A 59 -5.18 2.09 14.37
N ILE A 60 -6.13 1.89 15.27
CA ILE A 60 -7.45 1.32 14.99
C ILE A 60 -8.58 2.07 15.70
N GLU A 61 -9.78 2.04 15.11
CA GLU A 61 -10.95 2.68 15.67
C GLU A 61 -11.40 2.02 16.99
N ARG A 62 -11.92 2.84 17.91
CA ARG A 62 -12.67 2.39 19.08
C ARG A 62 -14.03 1.88 18.60
N SER A 63 -14.43 0.69 19.05
CA SER A 63 -15.61 -0.05 18.54
C SER A 63 -16.98 0.59 18.81
N VAL A 64 -17.06 1.76 19.45
CA VAL A 64 -18.32 2.30 19.98
C VAL A 64 -19.13 3.06 18.92
N ASP A 65 -18.49 3.66 17.90
CA ASP A 65 -19.13 4.34 16.76
C ASP A 65 -18.14 4.47 15.58
N SER A 66 -17.73 3.34 15.00
CA SER A 66 -16.69 3.26 13.96
C SER A 66 -16.96 4.20 12.79
N LYS A 67 -16.02 5.11 12.49
CA LYS A 67 -16.11 6.04 11.34
C LYS A 67 -15.77 5.35 10.01
N GLY A 68 -15.13 4.19 10.08
CA GLY A 68 -14.66 3.41 8.94
C GLY A 68 -13.48 4.04 8.23
N TRP A 69 -12.62 4.80 8.92
CA TRP A 69 -11.48 5.48 8.29
C TRP A 69 -10.31 4.54 7.97
N GLY A 70 -10.27 3.38 8.63
CA GLY A 70 -9.32 2.31 8.35
C GLY A 70 -8.29 2.12 9.46
N SER A 71 -7.20 1.44 9.13
CA SER A 71 -6.16 1.09 10.09
C SER A 71 -4.77 1.17 9.47
N VAL A 72 -3.81 1.59 10.31
CA VAL A 72 -2.39 1.57 9.97
C VAL A 72 -1.68 0.63 10.93
N ILE A 73 -0.84 -0.23 10.37
CA ILE A 73 -0.12 -1.28 11.11
C ILE A 73 1.36 -1.15 10.80
N VAL A 74 2.18 -1.19 11.83
CA VAL A 74 3.65 -1.20 11.74
C VAL A 74 4.22 -2.24 12.70
N PRO A 75 5.40 -2.82 12.44
CA PRO A 75 6.09 -3.63 13.44
C PRO A 75 6.44 -2.77 14.67
N GLU A 76 6.26 -3.31 15.88
CA GLU A 76 6.55 -2.58 17.12
C GLU A 76 8.04 -2.26 17.25
N SER A 77 8.90 -3.22 16.94
CA SER A 77 10.35 -3.04 16.98
C SER A 77 10.91 -2.81 15.58
N LYS A 78 11.76 -1.79 15.44
CA LYS A 78 12.44 -1.49 14.18
C LYS A 78 13.30 -2.66 13.71
N ALA A 79 13.94 -3.40 14.62
CA ALA A 79 14.79 -4.56 14.30
C ALA A 79 14.05 -5.70 13.57
N THR A 80 12.71 -5.71 13.61
CA THR A 80 11.90 -6.72 12.89
C THR A 80 11.53 -6.30 11.46
N VAL A 81 11.82 -5.06 11.07
CA VAL A 81 11.61 -4.55 9.71
C VAL A 81 12.73 -5.03 8.81
N THR A 82 12.42 -5.86 7.82
CA THR A 82 13.39 -6.36 6.84
C THR A 82 13.38 -5.52 5.57
N TYR A 83 12.23 -5.01 5.12
CA TYR A 83 12.16 -4.18 3.91
C TYR A 83 11.39 -2.90 4.16
N THR A 84 11.84 -1.80 3.55
CA THR A 84 11.17 -0.49 3.58
C THR A 84 10.01 -0.45 2.59
N LEU A 85 9.20 -1.52 2.58
CA LEU A 85 8.00 -1.63 1.77
C LEU A 85 6.80 -1.10 2.54
N HIS A 86 5.95 -0.38 1.82
CA HIS A 86 4.60 -0.06 2.25
C HIS A 86 3.60 -0.90 1.44
N LEU A 87 2.70 -1.60 2.12
CA LEU A 87 1.57 -2.30 1.48
C LEU A 87 0.26 -1.57 1.80
N SER A 88 -0.65 -1.50 0.84
CA SER A 88 -1.99 -0.97 1.09
C SER A 88 -3.10 -1.70 0.36
N ALA A 89 -4.28 -1.72 0.97
CA ALA A 89 -5.51 -2.28 0.41
C ALA A 89 -6.65 -1.24 0.52
N PRO A 90 -6.95 -0.49 -0.56
CA PRO A 90 -7.91 0.62 -0.51
C PRO A 90 -9.37 0.17 -0.58
N HIS A 91 -9.67 -1.04 -1.05
CA HIS A 91 -11.04 -1.46 -1.35
C HIS A 91 -11.42 -2.80 -0.68
N PRO A 92 -11.48 -2.87 0.67
CA PRO A 92 -11.62 -4.12 1.43
C PRO A 92 -12.83 -4.98 1.05
N HIS A 93 -13.92 -4.38 0.57
CA HIS A 93 -15.16 -5.10 0.21
C HIS A 93 -15.32 -5.37 -1.29
N TYR A 94 -14.74 -4.51 -2.14
CA TYR A 94 -14.84 -4.66 -3.59
C TYR A 94 -13.73 -5.55 -4.15
N ASP A 95 -12.59 -5.56 -3.47
CA ASP A 95 -11.39 -6.27 -3.88
C ASP A 95 -11.17 -7.47 -2.95
N LEU A 96 -12.18 -8.33 -2.83
CA LEU A 96 -12.20 -9.48 -1.90
C LEU A 96 -10.90 -10.30 -1.89
N GLY A 97 -10.22 -10.40 -0.74
CA GLY A 97 -8.95 -11.12 -0.62
C GLY A 97 -7.69 -10.24 -0.71
N THR A 98 -7.79 -8.96 -1.07
CA THR A 98 -6.60 -8.07 -1.08
C THR A 98 -6.16 -7.66 0.31
N VAL A 99 -7.08 -7.55 1.27
CA VAL A 99 -6.76 -7.20 2.67
C VAL A 99 -5.95 -8.31 3.30
N GLU A 100 -6.45 -9.54 3.21
CA GLU A 100 -5.80 -10.74 3.74
C GLU A 100 -4.44 -10.96 3.09
N GLN A 101 -4.35 -10.75 1.76
CA GLN A 101 -3.09 -10.84 1.05
C GLN A 101 -2.12 -9.74 1.46
N ALA A 102 -2.54 -8.47 1.53
CA ALA A 102 -1.67 -7.38 1.94
C ALA A 102 -1.15 -7.59 3.37
N ALA A 103 -2.01 -8.05 4.29
CA ALA A 103 -1.62 -8.39 5.65
C ALA A 103 -0.62 -9.55 5.70
N ALA A 104 -0.89 -10.64 4.96
CA ALA A 104 0.02 -11.78 4.90
C ALA A 104 1.37 -11.39 4.30
N LEU A 105 1.40 -10.62 3.21
CA LEU A 105 2.64 -10.18 2.59
C LEU A 105 3.42 -9.21 3.49
N PHE A 106 2.72 -8.34 4.22
CA PHE A 106 3.34 -7.43 5.19
C PHE A 106 4.13 -8.21 6.25
N GLU A 107 3.51 -9.26 6.81
CA GLU A 107 4.15 -10.13 7.80
C GLU A 107 5.26 -10.99 7.19
N LEU A 108 4.97 -11.68 6.09
CA LEU A 108 5.88 -12.62 5.45
C LEU A 108 7.17 -11.93 5.03
N VAL A 109 7.09 -10.76 4.38
CA VAL A 109 8.32 -10.08 3.95
C VAL A 109 8.97 -9.30 5.08
N GLY A 110 8.26 -8.96 6.15
CA GLY A 110 8.78 -8.02 7.16
C GLY A 110 8.78 -6.59 6.63
N ALA A 111 7.66 -6.17 6.03
CA ALA A 111 7.48 -4.82 5.51
C ALA A 111 7.35 -3.78 6.64
N LYS A 112 7.60 -2.50 6.32
CA LYS A 112 7.59 -1.42 7.32
C LYS A 112 6.18 -0.99 7.71
N SER A 113 5.23 -0.98 6.79
CA SER A 113 3.88 -0.52 7.07
C SER A 113 2.81 -1.20 6.21
N LEU A 114 1.60 -1.26 6.77
CA LEU A 114 0.39 -1.71 6.11
C LEU A 114 -0.73 -0.69 6.37
N LEU A 115 -1.43 -0.29 5.30
CA LEU A 115 -2.60 0.59 5.37
C LEU A 115 -3.82 -0.10 4.76
N ILE A 116 -4.88 -0.25 5.55
CA ILE A 116 -6.14 -0.85 5.10
C ILE A 116 -7.23 0.21 5.24
N ALA A 117 -7.94 0.50 4.15
CA ALA A 117 -9.14 1.35 4.24
C ALA A 117 -10.23 0.63 5.05
N GLY A 118 -11.01 1.37 5.84
CA GLY A 118 -12.06 0.77 6.68
C GLY A 118 -13.37 0.58 5.92
N ARG A 119 -13.93 1.71 5.44
CA ARG A 119 -15.21 1.74 4.76
C ARG A 119 -15.11 1.42 3.28
N THR A 120 -16.23 0.96 2.72
CA THR A 120 -16.34 0.70 1.29
C THR A 120 -16.36 2.00 0.49
N ARG A 121 -15.89 1.97 -0.76
CA ARG A 121 -15.87 3.16 -1.63
C ARG A 121 -17.25 3.78 -1.86
N THR A 122 -18.33 3.03 -1.64
CA THR A 122 -19.73 3.46 -1.81
C THR A 122 -20.43 3.76 -0.49
N ALA A 123 -19.70 3.85 0.62
CA ALA A 123 -20.26 4.16 1.94
C ALA A 123 -21.04 5.49 1.94
N LEU A 124 -20.57 6.49 1.19
CA LEU A 124 -21.34 7.69 0.87
C LEU A 124 -21.36 7.89 -0.64
N MET A 125 -22.51 7.63 -1.26
CA MET A 125 -22.71 7.71 -2.72
C MET A 125 -22.84 9.15 -3.26
N GLU A 126 -22.17 10.11 -2.62
CA GLU A 126 -22.02 11.47 -3.14
C GLU A 126 -20.83 11.50 -4.13
N PRO A 127 -20.97 12.13 -5.31
CA PRO A 127 -19.87 12.27 -6.25
C PRO A 127 -18.70 13.05 -5.64
N SER A 128 -17.49 12.47 -5.72
CA SER A 128 -16.25 13.14 -5.38
C SER A 128 -16.03 14.34 -6.31
N GLN A 129 -15.61 15.46 -5.73
CA GLN A 129 -15.11 16.62 -6.49
C GLN A 129 -13.65 16.44 -6.93
N CYS A 130 -12.97 15.43 -6.39
CA CYS A 130 -11.61 15.07 -6.77
C CYS A 130 -11.65 14.02 -7.87
N VAL A 131 -10.85 14.22 -8.94
CA VAL A 131 -10.74 13.32 -10.09
C VAL A 131 -12.10 13.04 -10.74
N ILE A 132 -12.57 13.93 -11.60
CA ILE A 132 -13.85 13.73 -12.31
C ILE A 132 -13.65 12.68 -13.43
N PRO A 133 -14.32 11.51 -13.37
CA PRO A 133 -14.18 10.51 -14.41
C PRO A 133 -14.77 11.01 -15.73
N LYS A 134 -14.14 10.66 -16.85
CA LYS A 134 -14.63 10.99 -18.21
C LYS A 134 -15.75 10.03 -18.69
N GLY A 135 -16.28 9.19 -17.81
CA GLY A 135 -17.26 8.13 -18.12
C GLY A 135 -18.58 8.30 -17.35
N SER A 136 -19.43 7.27 -17.36
CA SER A 136 -20.81 7.35 -16.85
C SER A 136 -20.96 7.17 -15.33
N GLN A 137 -19.96 6.66 -14.63
CA GLN A 137 -20.02 6.45 -13.18
C GLN A 137 -19.04 7.38 -12.46
N PRO A 138 -19.51 8.16 -11.47
CA PRO A 138 -18.64 9.00 -10.67
C PRO A 138 -17.76 8.15 -9.75
N TYR A 139 -16.61 8.69 -9.34
CA TYR A 139 -16.01 8.25 -8.09
C TYR A 139 -16.76 8.89 -6.94
N TYR A 140 -16.88 8.18 -5.83
CA TYR A 140 -17.60 8.66 -4.66
C TYR A 140 -16.66 9.31 -3.67
N VAL A 141 -17.19 10.17 -2.81
CA VAL A 141 -16.41 10.85 -1.77
C VAL A 141 -15.70 9.85 -0.85
N THR A 142 -16.26 8.66 -0.64
CA THR A 142 -15.64 7.61 0.18
C THR A 142 -14.67 6.69 -0.57
N ASP A 143 -14.34 6.95 -1.84
CA ASP A 143 -13.38 6.15 -2.59
C ASP A 143 -11.94 6.49 -2.20
N PRO A 144 -11.22 5.60 -1.48
CA PRO A 144 -9.89 5.90 -0.94
C PRO A 144 -8.81 6.11 -2.01
N ALA A 145 -9.04 5.60 -3.23
CA ALA A 145 -8.11 5.75 -4.35
C ALA A 145 -8.38 7.03 -5.17
N HIS A 146 -9.54 7.67 -5.01
CA HIS A 146 -10.01 8.74 -5.90
C HIS A 146 -10.49 10.01 -5.19
N ASN A 147 -10.36 10.09 -3.86
CA ASN A 147 -10.62 11.31 -3.10
C ASN A 147 -9.44 11.65 -2.17
N ASN A 148 -8.94 12.88 -2.28
CA ASN A 148 -7.83 13.39 -1.47
C ASN A 148 -8.26 13.90 -0.09
N LEU A 149 -9.55 13.80 0.25
CA LEU A 149 -10.10 14.12 1.57
C LEU A 149 -10.35 12.87 2.43
N GLU A 150 -10.08 11.68 1.91
CA GLU A 150 -10.18 10.44 2.69
C GLU A 150 -8.94 10.25 3.59
N PRO A 151 -9.11 9.74 4.83
CA PRO A 151 -7.99 9.44 5.73
C PRO A 151 -6.97 8.46 5.15
N PHE A 152 -7.37 7.64 4.19
CA PHE A 152 -6.45 6.77 3.46
C PHE A 152 -5.40 7.56 2.67
N PHE A 153 -5.80 8.66 2.02
CA PHE A 153 -4.86 9.53 1.31
C PHE A 153 -3.92 10.23 2.31
N ASP A 154 -4.47 10.75 3.40
CA ASP A 154 -3.69 11.37 4.49
C ASP A 154 -2.64 10.43 5.09
N ALA A 155 -3.01 9.18 5.37
CA ALA A 155 -2.08 8.16 5.85
C ALA A 155 -0.99 7.86 4.82
N ALA A 156 -1.35 7.71 3.54
CA ALA A 156 -0.38 7.46 2.49
C ALA A 156 0.64 8.60 2.34
N LEU A 157 0.20 9.85 2.52
CA LEU A 157 1.10 11.02 2.54
C LEU A 157 2.06 10.96 3.74
N ALA A 158 1.55 10.74 4.94
CA ALA A 158 2.37 10.63 6.15
C ALA A 158 3.41 9.50 6.03
N ILE A 159 3.02 8.35 5.45
CA ILE A 159 3.92 7.22 5.21
C ILE A 159 5.00 7.58 4.18
N TYR A 160 4.61 8.20 3.06
CA TYR A 160 5.55 8.63 2.02
C TYR A 160 6.56 9.64 2.55
N GLU A 161 6.08 10.69 3.21
CA GLU A 161 6.90 11.76 3.77
C GLU A 161 7.85 11.22 4.84
N TRP A 162 7.36 10.36 5.74
CA TRP A 162 8.19 9.74 6.77
C TRP A 162 9.30 8.86 6.17
N GLN A 163 8.98 8.01 5.18
CA GLN A 163 9.98 7.14 4.54
C GLN A 163 11.04 7.96 3.79
N HIS A 164 10.64 9.04 3.10
CA HIS A 164 11.58 9.93 2.41
C HIS A 164 12.42 10.81 3.34
N ALA A 165 11.92 11.11 4.54
CA ALA A 165 12.66 11.84 5.56
C ALA A 165 13.74 10.98 6.27
N GLN A 166 13.76 9.66 6.07
CA GLN A 166 14.84 8.82 6.59
C GLN A 166 16.16 9.11 5.86
N SER A 167 17.30 8.81 6.50
CA SER A 167 18.63 9.17 6.00
C SER A 167 18.98 8.64 4.59
N THR A 168 18.32 7.58 4.14
CA THR A 168 18.47 7.00 2.78
C THR A 168 17.27 7.22 1.87
N GLY A 169 16.20 7.82 2.39
CA GLY A 169 14.94 7.99 1.67
C GLY A 169 14.33 6.66 1.20
N CYS A 170 13.86 6.65 -0.05
CA CYS A 170 13.19 5.50 -0.66
C CYS A 170 13.94 5.02 -1.92
N PRO A 171 15.12 4.37 -1.79
CA PRO A 171 15.86 3.91 -2.94
C PRO A 171 15.09 2.78 -3.64
N SER A 172 15.02 2.86 -4.97
CA SER A 172 14.33 1.89 -5.85
C SER A 172 14.69 0.42 -5.55
N SER A 173 15.91 0.13 -5.09
CA SER A 173 16.33 -1.24 -4.80
C SER A 173 15.71 -1.83 -3.53
N SER A 174 15.25 -1.05 -2.55
CA SER A 174 14.78 -1.56 -1.26
C SER A 174 13.48 -0.93 -0.74
N CYS A 175 12.89 0.00 -1.49
CA CYS A 175 11.68 0.72 -1.10
C CYS A 175 10.67 0.77 -2.26
N ALA A 176 9.38 0.64 -1.90
CA ALA A 176 8.25 0.83 -2.80
C ALA A 176 6.94 0.98 -2.00
N PHE A 177 5.95 1.59 -2.64
CA PHE A 177 4.59 1.76 -2.17
C PHE A 177 3.67 0.91 -3.04
N ILE A 178 3.30 -0.26 -2.52
CA ILE A 178 2.55 -1.26 -3.26
C ILE A 178 1.09 -1.19 -2.84
N GLN A 179 0.20 -0.94 -3.79
CA GLN A 179 -1.23 -0.88 -3.56
C GLN A 179 -1.94 -2.06 -4.23
N MET A 180 -2.53 -2.92 -3.41
CA MET A 180 -3.16 -4.17 -3.79
C MET A 180 -4.63 -3.93 -4.15
N HIS A 181 -4.95 -4.13 -5.42
CA HIS A 181 -6.31 -4.12 -5.97
C HIS A 181 -6.72 -5.50 -6.47
N GLY A 182 -8.03 -5.66 -6.61
CA GLY A 182 -8.70 -6.86 -7.09
C GLY A 182 -9.57 -6.56 -8.28
N LYS A 183 -9.49 -7.40 -9.31
CA LYS A 183 -10.36 -7.26 -10.49
C LYS A 183 -11.31 -8.44 -10.62
N GLY A 184 -12.52 -8.14 -11.10
CA GLY A 184 -13.52 -9.16 -11.44
C GLY A 184 -13.01 -10.10 -12.53
N ARG A 185 -13.53 -11.34 -12.57
CA ARG A 185 -13.08 -12.38 -13.53
C ARG A 185 -13.15 -11.95 -15.01
N ARG A 186 -14.11 -11.09 -15.36
CA ARG A 186 -14.32 -10.59 -16.72
C ARG A 186 -13.51 -9.32 -17.02
N THR A 187 -12.93 -8.68 -16.01
CA THR A 187 -12.14 -7.46 -16.17
C THR A 187 -10.69 -7.83 -16.43
N CYS A 188 -10.13 -7.34 -17.55
CA CYS A 188 -8.80 -7.73 -18.05
C CYS A 188 -8.57 -9.25 -17.97
N PRO A 189 -9.39 -10.06 -18.66
CA PRO A 189 -9.46 -11.51 -18.43
C PRO A 189 -8.19 -12.26 -18.84
N SER A 190 -7.36 -11.64 -19.69
CA SER A 190 -6.06 -12.16 -20.12
C SER A 190 -4.97 -12.08 -19.05
N ASP A 191 -5.14 -11.25 -18.02
CA ASP A 191 -4.13 -10.98 -17.01
C ASP A 191 -4.51 -11.64 -15.67
N GLN A 192 -3.65 -12.50 -15.13
CA GLN A 192 -3.80 -12.95 -13.74
C GLN A 192 -3.32 -11.86 -12.78
N VAL A 193 -2.27 -11.14 -13.18
CA VAL A 193 -1.75 -9.95 -12.49
C VAL A 193 -1.47 -8.89 -13.53
N PHE A 194 -2.03 -7.70 -13.34
CA PHE A 194 -1.70 -6.51 -14.13
C PHE A 194 -1.15 -5.44 -13.20
N MET A 195 0.03 -4.90 -13.49
CA MET A 195 0.67 -3.90 -12.64
C MET A 195 0.90 -2.61 -13.42
N SER A 196 0.86 -1.47 -12.73
CA SER A 196 1.17 -0.17 -13.32
C SER A 196 1.81 0.77 -12.30
N SER A 197 2.58 1.76 -12.75
CA SER A 197 3.11 2.83 -11.91
C SER A 197 2.29 4.13 -12.04
N GLY A 198 0.97 4.04 -12.26
CA GLY A 198 0.12 5.21 -12.45
C GLY A 198 0.21 5.83 -13.85
N LEU A 199 0.80 5.12 -14.81
CA LEU A 199 0.98 5.55 -16.20
C LEU A 199 0.25 4.62 -17.17
N ARG A 200 -0.32 5.19 -18.25
CA ARG A 200 -0.77 4.42 -19.43
C ARG A 200 0.41 3.82 -20.19
N ASN A 201 0.13 2.91 -21.12
CA ASN A 201 1.15 2.38 -22.03
C ASN A 201 1.92 3.52 -22.72
N ASN A 202 3.23 3.57 -22.49
CA ASN A 202 4.17 4.51 -23.09
C ASN A 202 5.60 3.96 -22.95
N SER A 203 6.58 4.67 -23.49
CA SER A 203 8.00 4.26 -23.54
C SER A 203 8.67 4.04 -22.18
N TRP A 204 8.11 4.55 -21.07
CA TRP A 204 8.60 4.30 -19.71
C TRP A 204 8.60 2.81 -19.37
N TYR A 205 7.57 2.07 -19.77
CA TYR A 205 7.48 0.62 -19.53
C TYR A 205 8.42 -0.19 -20.42
N THR A 206 8.82 0.33 -21.58
CA THR A 206 9.76 -0.33 -22.49
C THR A 206 11.19 0.20 -22.37
N SER A 207 11.45 1.17 -21.49
CA SER A 207 12.81 1.67 -21.25
C SER A 207 13.72 0.58 -20.67
N SER A 208 15.03 0.71 -20.87
CA SER A 208 16.02 -0.20 -20.28
C SER A 208 16.21 0.00 -18.78
N THR A 209 15.66 1.07 -18.19
CA THR A 209 15.75 1.34 -16.76
C THR A 209 15.10 0.22 -15.97
N ASP A 210 15.85 -0.34 -15.02
CA ASP A 210 15.38 -1.40 -14.14
C ASP A 210 14.55 -0.82 -12.99
N TYR A 211 13.29 -0.49 -13.28
CA TYR A 211 12.34 -0.02 -12.27
C TYR A 211 11.87 -1.17 -11.37
N PRO A 212 11.48 -0.90 -10.10
CA PRO A 212 11.00 -1.91 -9.16
C PRO A 212 9.86 -2.77 -9.73
N ILE A 213 8.91 -2.15 -10.42
CA ILE A 213 7.78 -2.86 -11.05
C ILE A 213 8.21 -3.85 -12.14
N LYS A 214 9.30 -3.56 -12.88
CA LYS A 214 9.84 -4.48 -13.90
C LYS A 214 10.56 -5.65 -13.25
N ARG A 215 11.34 -5.41 -12.19
CA ARG A 215 11.92 -6.47 -11.36
C ARG A 215 10.83 -7.36 -10.77
N LEU A 216 9.79 -6.77 -10.18
CA LEU A 216 8.66 -7.49 -9.61
C LEU A 216 7.96 -8.36 -10.65
N LYS A 217 7.68 -7.84 -11.85
CA LYS A 217 7.12 -8.65 -12.94
C LYS A 217 7.96 -9.90 -13.21
N ARG A 218 9.28 -9.74 -13.40
CA ARG A 218 10.16 -10.88 -13.67
C ARG A 218 10.12 -11.91 -12.54
N ASN A 219 10.23 -11.46 -11.29
CA ASN A 219 10.22 -12.36 -10.13
C ASN A 219 8.87 -13.05 -9.90
N LEU A 220 7.75 -12.37 -10.20
CA LEU A 220 6.43 -13.00 -10.19
C LEU A 220 6.28 -14.05 -11.28
N GLN A 221 6.81 -13.81 -12.49
CA GLN A 221 6.79 -14.80 -13.58
C GLN A 221 7.57 -16.06 -13.21
N TYR A 222 8.64 -15.94 -12.42
CA TYR A 222 9.38 -17.10 -11.91
C TYR A 222 8.68 -17.80 -10.74
N ALA A 223 8.03 -17.05 -9.84
CA ALA A 223 7.48 -17.60 -8.60
C ALA A 223 6.06 -18.16 -8.74
N LEU A 224 5.23 -17.57 -9.59
CA LEU A 224 3.82 -17.92 -9.78
C LEU A 224 3.63 -19.02 -10.84
N PRO A 225 2.44 -19.65 -10.91
CA PRO A 225 2.19 -20.73 -11.87
C PRO A 225 2.57 -20.33 -13.31
N PRO A 226 3.34 -21.15 -14.06
CA PRO A 226 3.91 -20.76 -15.36
C PRO A 226 2.90 -20.36 -16.45
N LYS A 227 1.63 -20.77 -16.31
CA LYS A 227 0.55 -20.42 -17.23
C LYS A 227 -0.09 -19.06 -16.93
N TRP A 228 0.31 -18.38 -15.86
CA TRP A 228 -0.25 -17.09 -15.49
C TRP A 228 0.40 -15.96 -16.27
N THR A 229 -0.43 -15.07 -16.77
CA THR A 229 -0.04 -13.83 -17.41
C THR A 229 0.18 -12.75 -16.36
N ILE A 230 1.42 -12.26 -16.29
CA ILE A 230 1.84 -11.13 -15.45
C ILE A 230 2.24 -9.98 -16.37
N SER A 231 1.45 -8.91 -16.38
CA SER A 231 1.55 -7.85 -17.40
C SER A 231 1.80 -6.47 -16.80
N LEU A 232 2.51 -5.64 -17.56
CA LEU A 232 2.55 -4.18 -17.45
C LEU A 232 1.69 -3.57 -18.58
N PRO A 233 1.48 -2.24 -18.61
CA PRO A 233 0.70 -1.60 -19.67
C PRO A 233 1.30 -1.76 -21.07
N SER A 234 2.61 -2.06 -21.18
CA SER A 234 3.25 -2.40 -22.46
C SER A 234 2.89 -3.78 -22.99
N ASP A 235 2.43 -4.69 -22.13
CA ASP A 235 2.19 -6.10 -22.47
C ASP A 235 0.69 -6.44 -22.64
N SER A 236 -0.20 -5.57 -22.16
CA SER A 236 -1.64 -5.82 -22.10
C SER A 236 -2.46 -4.60 -22.50
N LYS A 237 -3.67 -4.86 -23.01
CA LYS A 237 -4.70 -3.85 -23.27
C LYS A 237 -5.51 -3.47 -22.02
N CYS A 238 -5.17 -4.02 -20.85
CA CYS A 238 -5.86 -3.71 -19.61
C CYS A 238 -5.80 -2.22 -19.29
N GLY A 239 -6.98 -1.61 -19.04
CA GLY A 239 -7.10 -0.17 -18.81
C GLY A 239 -6.84 0.27 -17.36
N LEU A 240 -6.71 -0.67 -16.42
CA LEU A 240 -6.64 -0.42 -14.97
C LEU A 240 -5.25 0.06 -14.53
N THR A 241 -4.82 1.19 -15.09
CA THR A 241 -3.45 1.72 -15.01
C THR A 241 -3.23 2.72 -13.86
N ALA A 242 -4.20 2.83 -12.94
CA ALA A 242 -4.18 3.77 -11.80
C ALA A 242 -3.85 5.24 -12.13
N THR A 243 -4.08 5.69 -13.36
CA THR A 243 -3.79 7.10 -13.77
C THR A 243 -4.62 8.15 -13.03
N THR A 244 -5.72 7.71 -12.41
CA THR A 244 -6.65 8.51 -11.62
C THR A 244 -6.42 8.39 -10.12
N ASN A 245 -5.48 7.54 -9.70
CA ASN A 245 -5.24 7.27 -8.29
C ASN A 245 -4.54 8.45 -7.62
N VAL A 246 -5.17 9.07 -6.62
CA VAL A 246 -4.63 10.29 -5.98
C VAL A 246 -3.34 10.02 -5.20
N VAL A 247 -3.24 8.86 -4.54
CA VAL A 247 -2.00 8.43 -3.84
C VAL A 247 -0.88 8.21 -4.86
N GLY A 248 -1.17 7.48 -5.94
CA GLY A 248 -0.20 7.24 -7.01
C GLY A 248 0.27 8.53 -7.69
N ARG A 249 -0.60 9.52 -7.86
CA ARG A 249 -0.23 10.85 -8.38
C ARG A 249 0.72 11.57 -7.43
N TYR A 250 0.43 11.57 -6.13
CA TYR A 250 1.29 12.20 -5.13
C TYR A 250 2.69 11.58 -5.10
N ILE A 251 2.78 10.24 -5.02
CA ILE A 251 4.06 9.51 -5.02
C ILE A 251 4.85 9.77 -6.31
N ASN A 252 4.16 9.97 -7.44
CA ASN A 252 4.78 10.33 -8.72
C ASN A 252 5.07 11.84 -8.88
N GLY A 253 5.18 12.58 -7.77
CA GLY A 253 5.65 13.96 -7.76
C GLY A 253 4.59 15.02 -8.07
N ILE A 254 3.30 14.68 -8.06
CA ILE A 254 2.23 15.68 -8.13
C ILE A 254 2.01 16.30 -6.75
N PRO A 255 2.11 17.64 -6.59
CA PRO A 255 1.83 18.28 -5.30
C PRO A 255 0.43 17.97 -4.78
N GLU A 256 0.27 17.89 -3.45
CA GLU A 256 -1.01 17.58 -2.79
C GLU A 256 -2.18 18.43 -3.32
N SER A 257 -1.97 19.73 -3.52
CA SER A 257 -2.99 20.66 -4.05
C SER A 257 -3.42 20.40 -5.49
N LYS A 258 -2.71 19.54 -6.23
CA LYS A 258 -2.92 19.26 -7.65
C LYS A 258 -3.26 17.79 -7.95
N VAL A 259 -3.26 16.90 -6.96
CA VAL A 259 -3.51 15.46 -7.17
C VAL A 259 -4.88 15.17 -7.79
N CYS A 260 -5.88 16.04 -7.59
CA CYS A 260 -7.20 15.87 -8.18
C CYS A 260 -7.28 16.21 -9.67
N SER A 261 -6.45 17.14 -10.14
CA SER A 261 -6.58 17.75 -11.47
C SER A 261 -5.41 17.45 -12.42
N SER A 262 -4.26 17.02 -11.89
CA SER A 262 -3.04 16.81 -12.66
C SER A 262 -2.65 15.34 -12.73
N SER A 263 -1.86 14.97 -13.74
CA SER A 263 -1.27 13.64 -13.89
C SER A 263 0.24 13.78 -14.07
N PRO A 264 1.05 12.83 -13.54
CA PRO A 264 2.50 12.89 -13.66
C PRO A 264 2.94 12.73 -15.11
N ALA A 265 3.95 13.49 -15.51
CA ALA A 265 4.67 13.22 -16.75
C ALA A 265 5.53 11.94 -16.57
N PRO A 266 5.72 11.11 -17.61
CA PRO A 266 6.55 9.91 -17.50
C PRO A 266 7.97 10.17 -16.96
N SER A 267 8.54 11.35 -17.21
CA SER A 267 9.86 11.76 -16.70
C SER A 267 9.92 11.96 -15.18
N GLN A 268 8.77 12.12 -14.52
CA GLN A 268 8.68 12.31 -13.07
C GLN A 268 8.50 10.98 -12.31
N VAL A 269 8.17 9.90 -13.02
CA VAL A 269 7.84 8.61 -12.40
C VAL A 269 9.09 7.79 -12.14
N THR A 270 9.40 7.56 -10.87
CA THR A 270 10.56 6.79 -10.39
C THR A 270 10.27 5.28 -10.31
N GLY A 271 8.99 4.90 -10.34
CA GLY A 271 8.54 3.51 -10.19
C GLY A 271 8.34 3.06 -8.73
N GLU A 272 8.41 3.98 -7.78
CA GLU A 272 8.13 3.73 -6.35
C GLU A 272 6.67 3.31 -6.12
N PHE A 273 5.72 3.91 -6.83
CA PHE A 273 4.33 3.49 -6.80
C PHE A 273 4.13 2.24 -7.67
N ILE A 274 3.65 1.16 -7.05
CA ILE A 274 3.28 -0.09 -7.73
C ILE A 274 1.81 -0.37 -7.44
N HIS A 275 0.96 -0.11 -8.42
CA HIS A 275 -0.43 -0.52 -8.42
C HIS A 275 -0.57 -1.93 -9.00
N ILE A 276 -1.30 -2.82 -8.33
CA ILE A 276 -1.46 -4.22 -8.74
C ILE A 276 -2.94 -4.59 -8.80
N GLU A 277 -3.42 -4.99 -9.97
CA GLU A 277 -4.77 -5.49 -10.24
C GLU A 277 -4.74 -7.01 -10.42
N GLN A 278 -5.50 -7.73 -9.60
CA GLN A 278 -5.32 -9.18 -9.45
C GLN A 278 -6.59 -9.97 -9.69
N ALA A 279 -6.48 -11.04 -10.49
CA ALA A 279 -7.54 -12.03 -10.60
C ALA A 279 -7.76 -12.75 -9.25
N PRO A 280 -8.95 -13.32 -8.97
CA PRO A 280 -9.21 -14.04 -7.73
C PRO A 280 -8.18 -15.14 -7.40
N SER A 281 -7.69 -15.87 -8.40
CA SER A 281 -6.66 -16.92 -8.19
C SER A 281 -5.36 -16.36 -7.62
N SER A 282 -4.98 -15.13 -8.00
CA SER A 282 -3.73 -14.50 -7.55
C SER A 282 -3.78 -13.97 -6.12
N ARG A 283 -4.98 -13.86 -5.55
CA ARG A 283 -5.22 -13.40 -4.16
C ARG A 283 -5.60 -14.53 -3.21
N SER A 284 -5.52 -15.77 -3.70
CA SER A 284 -5.78 -16.98 -2.92
C SER A 284 -4.62 -17.25 -1.95
N ARG A 285 -4.91 -17.81 -0.78
CA ARG A 285 -3.92 -18.02 0.28
C ARG A 285 -2.79 -18.96 -0.16
N GLU A 286 -3.09 -19.87 -1.08
CA GLU A 286 -2.18 -20.86 -1.64
C GLU A 286 -0.97 -20.24 -2.36
N VAL A 287 -1.06 -18.96 -2.77
CA VAL A 287 0.03 -18.27 -3.49
C VAL A 287 0.70 -17.17 -2.67
N TYR A 288 0.34 -16.95 -1.40
CA TYR A 288 0.93 -15.88 -0.59
C TYR A 288 2.44 -16.03 -0.40
N GLU A 289 2.93 -17.25 -0.15
CA GLU A 289 4.36 -17.52 -0.06
C GLU A 289 5.08 -17.29 -1.41
N LEU A 290 4.42 -17.59 -2.53
CA LEU A 290 4.97 -17.34 -3.86
C LEU A 290 5.14 -15.83 -4.11
N TRP A 291 4.14 -15.04 -3.72
CA TRP A 291 4.20 -13.59 -3.73
C TRP A 291 5.30 -13.04 -2.82
N ALA A 292 5.41 -13.55 -1.59
CA ALA A 292 6.45 -13.14 -0.65
C ALA A 292 7.85 -13.44 -1.21
N ARG A 293 8.06 -14.62 -1.81
CA ARG A 293 9.31 -14.96 -2.50
C ARG A 293 9.64 -13.98 -3.63
N ALA A 294 8.65 -13.62 -4.45
CA ALA A 294 8.85 -12.66 -5.53
C ALA A 294 9.25 -11.27 -4.98
N LEU A 295 8.58 -10.79 -3.92
CA LEU A 295 8.92 -9.52 -3.27
C LEU A 295 10.33 -9.52 -2.67
N ARG A 296 10.70 -10.58 -1.94
CA ARG A 296 12.05 -10.73 -1.37
C ARG A 296 13.14 -10.79 -2.44
N ALA A 297 12.84 -11.34 -3.62
CA ALA A 297 13.76 -11.36 -4.76
C ALA A 297 13.81 -10.03 -5.52
N THR A 298 12.79 -9.16 -5.36
CA THR A 298 12.69 -7.86 -6.04
C THR A 298 13.43 -6.76 -5.30
N PHE A 299 13.38 -6.81 -3.97
CA PHE A 299 13.88 -5.76 -3.09
C PHE A 299 15.05 -6.26 -2.26
N GLN A 300 16.00 -5.36 -1.98
CA GLN A 300 17.10 -5.61 -1.06
C GLN A 300 16.62 -5.39 0.37
N PRO A 301 17.06 -6.21 1.34
CA PRO A 301 16.82 -5.94 2.74
C PRO A 301 17.34 -4.56 3.16
N SER A 302 16.60 -3.91 4.04
CA SER A 302 16.96 -2.62 4.63
C SER A 302 18.17 -2.80 5.54
N THR A 303 19.19 -1.96 5.35
CA THR A 303 20.33 -1.84 6.27
C THR A 303 20.04 -0.87 7.42
N HIS A 304 18.88 -0.19 7.43
CA HIS A 304 18.54 0.87 8.39
C HIS A 304 18.19 0.41 9.79
N PHE A 305 17.80 -0.84 9.92
CA PHE A 305 17.28 -1.39 11.18
C PHE A 305 18.14 -2.55 11.70
N SER A 306 19.36 -2.67 11.14
CA SER A 306 20.23 -3.83 11.24
C SER A 306 21.54 -3.46 11.95
N ASP A 307 21.46 -2.94 13.18
CA ASP A 307 22.61 -2.95 14.11
C ASP A 307 22.72 -4.30 14.85
N VAL A 308 21.93 -5.30 14.45
CA VAL A 308 22.05 -6.67 14.93
C VAL A 308 22.68 -7.51 13.83
N PRO A 309 23.84 -8.15 14.07
CA PRO A 309 24.45 -9.06 13.11
C PRO A 309 23.45 -10.17 12.75
N LEU A 310 23.21 -10.35 11.45
CA LEU A 310 22.54 -11.52 10.91
C LEU A 310 23.28 -12.76 11.42
N ALA A 311 22.69 -13.48 12.39
CA ALA A 311 23.14 -14.82 12.73
C ALA A 311 22.93 -15.68 11.48
N LEU A 312 24.04 -16.06 10.85
CA LEU A 312 24.05 -17.01 9.75
C LEU A 312 23.42 -18.31 10.24
N ASP A 313 22.37 -18.75 9.53
CA ASP A 313 21.79 -20.07 9.72
C ASP A 313 22.87 -21.14 9.43
N PRO A 314 23.24 -22.01 10.40
CA PRO A 314 24.26 -23.03 10.20
C PRO A 314 23.81 -24.16 9.25
N SER A 315 22.55 -24.19 8.80
CA SER A 315 22.04 -25.33 8.01
C SER A 315 22.30 -25.25 6.51
N MET A 316 23.11 -24.31 6.02
CA MET A 316 23.65 -24.35 4.64
C MET A 316 25.14 -24.65 4.65
N SER A 317 25.49 -25.86 5.10
CA SER A 317 26.74 -26.51 4.76
C SER A 317 26.44 -27.80 3.99
N MET A 318 26.94 -27.83 2.76
CA MET A 318 27.17 -28.96 1.83
C MET A 318 26.41 -30.28 2.06
N ASN A 319 25.56 -30.61 1.10
CA ASN A 319 25.71 -31.81 0.25
C ASN A 319 25.03 -31.58 -1.10
#